data_AF-A0A959T2F9-F1
#
_entry.id   AF-A0A959T2F9-F1
#
_cell.length_a   1.000
_cell.length_b   1.000
_cell.length_c   1.000
_cell.angle_alpha   90.00
_cell.angle_beta   90.00
_cell.angle_gamma   90.00
#
_symmetry.space_group_name_H-M   'P 1'
#
loop_
_entity.id
_entity.type
_entity.pdbx_description
1 polymer ?
#
loop_
_entity_poly.entity_id
_entity_poly.type
_entity_poly.pdbx_seq_one_letter_code
_entity_poly.pdbx_strand_id
1 'polypeptide(L)'
;AIRGLSVPVHQGYGSTETLTHVALRRLNGPEEHDDYRACPGVGFRVDDEGRLIVRTPHLSTVEHRTSDLVELLDETRFQWLGRADEVILSRGRKLFPEDLEARSHSVLERPHAFFGEPDERDGQRVVLFLEP
;
A
#
# COMPACT_ATOMS: atom_id res chain seq x y z
N ALA A 1 17.67 9.93 2.33
CA ALA A 1 18.07 10.63 1.09
C ALA A 1 16.99 11.60 0.57
N ILE A 2 15.75 11.15 0.33
CA ILE A 2 14.69 11.95 -0.31
C ILE A 2 14.28 13.21 0.49
N ARG A 3 14.21 13.11 1.82
CA ARG A 3 13.81 14.24 2.70
C ARG A 3 14.74 15.46 2.62
N GLY A 4 15.99 15.28 2.19
CA GLY A 4 16.97 16.37 2.06
C GLY A 4 16.93 17.11 0.71
N LEU A 5 16.09 16.67 -0.23
CA LEU A 5 15.98 17.30 -1.53
C LEU A 5 15.12 18.58 -1.44
N SER A 6 15.56 19.66 -2.10
CA SER A 6 14.82 20.93 -2.18
C SER A 6 13.67 20.90 -3.19
N VAL A 7 13.66 19.90 -4.08
CA VAL A 7 12.59 19.71 -5.06
C VAL A 7 11.45 18.88 -4.46
N PRO A 8 10.18 19.20 -4.80
CA PRO A 8 9.04 18.36 -4.53
C PRO A 8 9.19 16.91 -5.02
N VAL A 9 9.08 15.93 -4.12
CA VAL A 9 9.07 14.51 -4.47
C VAL A 9 7.72 13.89 -4.11
N HIS A 10 7.06 13.29 -5.09
CA HIS A 10 5.78 12.60 -4.90
C HIS A 10 5.91 11.13 -5.28
N GLN A 11 5.15 10.30 -4.57
CA GLN A 11 4.88 8.92 -4.96
C GLN A 11 3.49 8.86 -5.57
N GLY A 12 3.38 8.32 -6.77
CA GLY A 12 2.09 8.09 -7.38
C GLY A 12 1.55 6.70 -7.06
N TYR A 13 0.23 6.60 -6.96
CA TYR A 13 -0.50 5.34 -6.87
C TYR A 13 -1.40 5.21 -8.11
N GLY A 14 -1.33 4.05 -8.76
CA GLY A 14 -2.11 3.73 -9.95
C GLY A 14 -1.79 2.32 -10.45
N SER A 15 -2.54 1.88 -11.46
CA SER A 15 -2.37 0.56 -12.09
C SER A 15 -2.51 0.65 -13.61
N THR A 16 -2.34 -0.47 -14.29
CA THR A 16 -2.59 -0.59 -15.74
C THR A 16 -4.03 -0.27 -16.10
N GLU A 17 -4.98 -0.69 -15.27
CA GLU A 17 -6.42 -0.49 -15.45
C GLU A 17 -6.83 0.98 -15.31
N THR A 18 -6.08 1.77 -14.54
CA THR A 18 -6.28 3.21 -14.39
C THR A 18 -5.45 4.05 -15.37
N LEU A 19 -4.72 3.40 -16.29
CA LEU A 19 -3.76 3.96 -17.27
C LEU A 19 -2.54 4.66 -16.66
N THR A 20 -2.71 5.38 -15.56
CA THR A 20 -1.68 6.13 -14.85
C THR A 20 -2.06 6.33 -13.38
N HIS A 21 -1.33 7.21 -12.70
CA HIS A 21 -1.56 7.55 -11.30
C HIS A 21 -2.92 8.24 -11.10
N VAL A 22 -3.67 7.72 -10.14
CA VAL A 22 -4.97 8.22 -9.70
C VAL A 22 -4.88 8.92 -8.34
N ALA A 23 -3.77 8.77 -7.63
CA ALA A 23 -3.48 9.47 -6.39
C ALA A 23 -1.99 9.80 -6.25
N LEU A 24 -1.67 10.82 -5.46
CA LEU A 24 -0.31 11.24 -5.14
C LEU A 24 -0.12 11.37 -3.63
N ARG A 25 1.07 10.99 -3.14
CA ARG A 25 1.52 11.22 -1.76
C ARG A 25 2.79 12.06 -1.77
N ARG A 26 2.87 13.08 -0.91
CA ARG A 26 4.06 13.92 -0.80
C ARG A 26 5.08 13.32 0.15
N LEU A 27 6.30 13.06 -0.33
CA LEU A 27 7.36 12.37 0.44
C LEU A 27 8.35 13.30 1.16
N ASN A 28 8.33 14.61 0.89
CA ASN A 28 9.27 15.56 1.47
C ASN A 28 8.74 16.99 1.58
N GLY A 29 9.41 17.76 2.43
CA GLY A 29 9.19 19.19 2.60
C GLY A 29 8.03 19.52 3.55
N PRO A 30 7.67 20.81 3.69
CA PRO A 30 6.66 21.27 4.65
C PRO A 30 5.25 20.69 4.44
N GLU A 31 4.96 20.24 3.21
CA GLU A 31 3.68 19.65 2.82
C GLU A 31 3.71 18.11 2.82
N GLU A 32 4.74 17.48 3.39
CA GLU A 32 4.81 16.03 3.53
C GLU A 32 3.58 15.48 4.27
N HIS A 33 3.07 14.35 3.81
CA HIS A 33 1.95 13.65 4.43
C HIS A 33 1.98 12.16 4.11
N ASP A 34 1.30 11.37 4.95
CA ASP A 34 1.30 9.92 4.86
C ASP A 34 0.14 9.35 4.02
N ASP A 35 -0.89 10.15 3.75
CA ASP A 35 -2.04 9.79 2.91
C ASP A 35 -1.77 9.93 1.41
N TYR A 36 -2.45 9.12 0.61
CA TYR A 36 -2.60 9.35 -0.83
C TYR A 36 -3.80 10.26 -1.07
N ARG A 37 -3.64 11.25 -1.96
CA ARG A 37 -4.68 12.21 -2.33
C ARG A 37 -5.08 12.05 -3.79
N ALA A 38 -6.39 12.04 -4.04
CA ALA A 38 -6.96 11.84 -5.37
C ALA A 38 -6.50 12.88 -6.38
N CYS A 39 -6.22 12.42 -7.60
CA CYS A 39 -6.13 13.30 -8.77
C CYS A 39 -7.51 13.90 -9.10
N PRO A 40 -7.58 15.05 -9.81
CA PRO A 40 -8.85 15.66 -10.19
C PRO A 40 -9.77 14.68 -10.91
N GLY A 41 -11.02 14.57 -10.45
CA GLY A 41 -12.03 13.69 -11.04
C GLY A 41 -11.90 12.20 -10.66
N VAL A 42 -11.03 11.85 -9.71
CA VAL A 42 -10.96 10.52 -9.08
C VAL A 42 -11.67 10.56 -7.73
N GLY A 43 -12.34 9.47 -7.36
CA GLY A 43 -12.84 9.25 -6.00
C GLY A 43 -12.51 7.86 -5.48
N PHE A 44 -12.63 7.67 -4.17
CA PHE A 44 -12.28 6.42 -3.49
C PHE A 44 -13.43 5.91 -2.61
N ARG A 45 -13.57 4.60 -2.57
CA ARG A 45 -14.44 3.86 -1.65
C ARG A 45 -13.69 2.63 -1.16
N VAL A 46 -14.25 1.97 -0.15
CA VAL A 46 -13.80 0.64 0.28
C VAL A 46 -14.94 -0.35 0.19
N ASP A 47 -14.62 -1.61 -0.08
CA ASP A 47 -15.56 -2.70 0.10
C ASP A 47 -15.65 -3.17 1.56
N ASP A 48 -16.44 -4.21 1.81
CA ASP A 48 -16.67 -4.82 3.11
C ASP A 48 -15.43 -5.52 3.70
N GLU A 49 -14.45 -5.82 2.85
CA GLU A 49 -13.16 -6.39 3.25
C GLU A 49 -12.07 -5.33 3.45
N GLY A 50 -12.39 -4.05 3.25
CA GLY A 50 -11.46 -2.93 3.37
C GLY A 50 -10.56 -2.71 2.16
N ARG A 51 -10.91 -3.30 1.00
CA ARG A 51 -10.14 -3.14 -0.23
C ARG A 51 -10.53 -1.85 -0.95
N LEU A 52 -9.56 -1.16 -1.53
CA LEU A 52 -9.77 0.08 -2.24
C LEU A 52 -10.55 -0.14 -3.53
N ILE A 53 -11.60 0.65 -3.70
CA ILE A 53 -12.33 0.84 -4.95
C ILE A 53 -12.00 2.24 -5.48
N VAL A 54 -11.37 2.30 -6.64
CA VAL A 54 -11.04 3.54 -7.34
C VAL A 54 -12.14 3.88 -8.33
N ARG A 55 -12.69 5.09 -8.24
CA ARG A 55 -13.70 5.61 -9.15
C ARG A 55 -13.08 6.62 -10.13
N THR A 56 -13.15 6.30 -11.41
CA THR A 56 -12.60 7.07 -12.54
C THR A 56 -13.70 7.32 -13.58
N PRO A 57 -14.62 8.27 -13.38
CA PRO A 57 -15.77 8.49 -14.26
C PRO A 57 -15.42 8.90 -15.70
N HIS A 58 -14.16 9.32 -15.92
CA HIS A 58 -13.63 9.73 -17.21
C HIS A 58 -13.04 8.57 -18.02
N LEU A 59 -12.92 7.37 -17.43
CA LEU A 59 -12.45 6.16 -18.11
C LEU A 59 -13.62 5.24 -18.51
N SER A 60 -13.36 4.30 -19.40
CA SER A 60 -14.34 3.30 -19.83
C SER A 60 -14.82 2.41 -18.68
N THR A 61 -13.90 2.04 -17.79
CA THR A 61 -14.21 1.40 -16.52
C THR A 61 -14.33 2.49 -15.46
N VAL A 62 -15.55 2.66 -14.94
CA VAL A 62 -15.85 3.73 -13.99
C VAL A 62 -15.40 3.39 -12.58
N GLU A 63 -15.45 2.11 -12.20
CA GLU A 63 -15.02 1.62 -10.88
C GLU A 63 -14.07 0.45 -11.02
N HIS A 64 -12.93 0.54 -10.34
CA HIS A 64 -11.88 -0.46 -10.31
C HIS A 64 -11.72 -0.97 -8.88
N ARG A 65 -11.98 -2.26 -8.68
CA ARG A 65 -11.72 -2.93 -7.41
C ARG A 65 -10.27 -3.41 -7.40
N THR A 66 -9.54 -3.09 -6.34
CA THR A 66 -8.15 -3.47 -6.17
C THR A 66 -8.02 -4.58 -5.13
N SER A 67 -6.83 -5.16 -5.01
CA SER A 67 -6.44 -6.01 -3.86
C SER A 67 -5.73 -5.22 -2.77
N ASP A 68 -5.69 -3.89 -2.84
CA ASP A 68 -5.02 -3.06 -1.85
C ASP A 68 -5.94 -2.81 -0.66
N LEU A 69 -5.45 -3.11 0.54
CA LEU A 69 -6.10 -2.78 1.80
C LEU A 69 -5.76 -1.35 2.19
N VAL A 70 -6.78 -0.58 2.55
CA VAL A 70 -6.61 0.84 2.86
C VAL A 70 -7.44 1.27 4.06
N GLU A 71 -6.98 2.30 4.76
CA GLU A 71 -7.81 3.10 5.65
C GLU A 71 -8.33 4.32 4.88
N LEU A 72 -9.63 4.34 4.59
CA LEU A 72 -10.26 5.45 3.89
C LEU A 72 -10.48 6.63 4.86
N LEU A 73 -9.86 7.77 4.57
CA LEU A 73 -10.01 8.98 5.37
C LEU A 73 -11.23 9.80 4.90
N ASP A 74 -11.41 9.88 3.59
CA ASP A 74 -12.60 10.42 2.92
C ASP A 74 -12.63 9.98 1.45
N GLU A 75 -13.61 10.46 0.67
CA GLU A 75 -13.78 10.11 -0.75
C GLU A 75 -12.61 10.49 -1.67
N THR A 76 -11.63 11.24 -1.16
CA THR A 76 -10.46 11.73 -1.92
C THR A 76 -9.13 11.37 -1.27
N ARG A 77 -9.11 10.73 -0.10
CA ARG A 77 -7.89 10.44 0.66
C ARG A 77 -7.93 9.09 1.34
N PHE A 78 -6.81 8.36 1.28
CA PHE A 78 -6.66 7.08 1.97
C PHE A 78 -5.22 6.85 2.43
N GLN A 79 -5.04 5.99 3.42
CA GLN A 79 -3.74 5.42 3.79
C GLN A 79 -3.65 3.98 3.27
N TRP A 80 -2.54 3.63 2.63
CA TRP A 80 -2.32 2.28 2.13
C TRP A 80 -1.73 1.40 3.24
N LEU A 81 -2.35 0.25 3.48
CA LEU A 81 -1.98 -0.67 4.57
C LEU A 81 -1.20 -1.89 4.06
N GLY A 82 -1.37 -2.25 2.78
CA GLY A 82 -0.72 -3.42 2.19
C GLY A 82 -1.62 -4.14 1.20
N ARG A 83 -1.19 -5.32 0.79
CA ARG A 83 -1.89 -6.16 -0.19
C ARG A 83 -2.70 -7.27 0.47
N ALA A 84 -3.98 -7.38 0.14
CA ALA A 84 -4.88 -8.40 0.69
C ALA A 84 -4.42 -9.83 0.36
N ASP A 85 -3.81 -10.01 -0.80
CA ASP A 85 -3.25 -11.27 -1.28
C ASP A 85 -1.91 -11.65 -0.64
N GLU A 86 -1.23 -10.70 0.00
CA GLU A 86 0.07 -10.92 0.65
C GLU A 86 -0.01 -10.95 2.18
N VAL A 87 -1.20 -10.77 2.76
CA VAL A 87 -1.41 -10.88 4.21
C VAL A 87 -1.02 -12.29 4.69
N ILE A 88 -0.09 -12.36 5.63
CA ILE A 88 0.32 -13.61 6.25
C ILE A 88 -0.64 -13.93 7.41
N LEU A 89 -1.35 -15.05 7.30
CA LEU A 89 -2.25 -15.57 8.34
C LEU A 89 -1.52 -16.57 9.23
N SER A 90 -0.81 -16.05 10.24
CA SER A 90 -0.04 -16.89 11.17
C SER A 90 -0.74 -16.99 12.52
N ARG A 91 -1.06 -18.22 12.94
CA ARG A 91 -1.71 -18.54 14.24
C ARG A 91 -2.98 -17.71 14.50
N GLY A 92 -3.78 -17.48 13.46
CA GLY A 92 -5.01 -16.68 13.53
C GLY A 92 -4.80 -15.15 13.57
N ARG A 93 -3.57 -14.67 13.36
CA ARG A 93 -3.25 -13.24 13.29
C ARG A 93 -2.94 -12.84 11.85
N LYS A 94 -3.48 -11.70 11.42
CA LYS A 94 -3.10 -11.04 10.17
C LYS A 94 -1.79 -10.29 10.40
N LEU A 95 -0.77 -10.60 9.61
CA LEU A 95 0.49 -9.90 9.58
C LEU A 95 0.67 -9.32 8.17
N PHE A 96 0.89 -8.02 8.10
CA PHE A 96 1.20 -7.32 6.85
C PHE A 96 2.71 -7.36 6.65
N PRO A 97 3.22 -7.95 5.55
CA PRO A 97 4.65 -7.93 5.23
C PRO A 97 5.25 -6.52 5.32
N GLU A 98 4.53 -5.52 4.83
CA GLU A 98 4.98 -4.13 4.77
C GLU A 98 5.21 -3.53 6.17
N ASP A 99 4.35 -3.88 7.13
CA ASP A 99 4.53 -3.51 8.54
C ASP A 99 5.73 -4.22 9.17
N LEU A 100 6.00 -5.48 8.80
CA LEU A 100 7.17 -6.22 9.25
C LEU A 100 8.45 -5.54 8.73
N GLU A 101 8.51 -5.26 7.44
CA GLU A 101 9.62 -4.61 6.74
C GLU A 101 9.91 -3.22 7.30
N ALA A 102 8.88 -2.40 7.50
CA ALA A 102 9.04 -1.06 8.08
C ALA A 102 9.68 -1.09 9.47
N ARG A 103 9.37 -2.10 10.29
CA ARG A 103 9.96 -2.27 11.63
C ARG A 103 11.39 -2.83 11.57
N SER A 104 11.64 -3.79 10.69
CA SER A 104 12.95 -4.46 10.60
C SER A 104 13.99 -3.65 9.82
N HIS A 105 13.60 -2.66 9.01
CA HIS A 105 14.53 -1.80 8.27
C HIS A 105 15.55 -1.08 9.18
N SER A 106 15.23 -0.84 10.45
CA SER A 106 16.19 -0.23 11.41
C SER A 106 17.26 -1.19 11.92
N VAL A 107 17.07 -2.51 11.74
CA VAL A 107 17.93 -3.56 12.29
C VAL A 107 18.63 -4.35 11.18
N LEU A 108 17.97 -4.55 10.04
CA LEU A 108 18.51 -5.29 8.90
C LEU A 108 19.06 -4.31 7.87
N GLU A 109 20.39 -4.26 7.73
CA GLU A 109 21.10 -3.36 6.82
C GLU A 109 21.05 -3.79 5.34
N ARG A 110 20.27 -4.83 5.00
CA ARG A 110 20.17 -5.38 3.65
C ARG A 110 18.73 -5.36 3.16
N PRO A 111 18.48 -5.24 1.84
CA PRO A 111 17.15 -5.45 1.28
C PRO A 111 16.62 -6.81 1.72
N HIS A 112 15.36 -6.82 2.15
CA HIS A 112 14.71 -8.01 2.67
C HIS A 112 13.20 -7.89 2.52
N ALA A 113 12.54 -9.05 2.52
CA ALA A 113 11.09 -9.13 2.43
C ALA A 113 10.56 -10.30 3.25
N PHE A 114 9.31 -10.18 3.72
CA PHE A 114 8.63 -11.21 4.50
C PHE A 114 7.55 -11.90 3.69
N PHE A 115 7.43 -13.23 3.85
CA PHE A 115 6.42 -14.03 3.16
C PHE A 115 5.79 -15.05 4.10
N GLY A 116 4.56 -15.45 3.78
CA GLY A 116 3.85 -16.52 4.46
C GLY A 116 4.00 -17.83 3.72
N GLU A 117 4.58 -18.84 4.36
CA GLU A 117 4.66 -20.20 3.80
C GLU A 117 3.68 -21.12 4.54
N PRO A 118 2.95 -22.02 3.85
CA PRO A 118 2.07 -22.99 4.51
C PRO A 118 2.80 -23.79 5.59
N ASP A 119 2.18 -23.92 6.76
CA ASP A 119 2.73 -24.64 7.90
C ASP A 119 1.62 -25.36 8.69
N GLU A 120 1.82 -26.63 9.02
CA GLU A 120 0.80 -27.45 9.68
C GLU A 120 0.42 -26.94 11.08
N ARG A 121 1.33 -26.25 11.78
CA ARG A 121 1.12 -25.76 13.14
C ARG A 121 0.59 -24.34 13.14
N ASP A 122 1.14 -23.49 12.28
CA ASP A 122 0.91 -22.06 12.30
C ASP A 122 -0.12 -21.60 11.25
N GLY A 123 -0.59 -22.50 10.37
CA GLY A 123 -1.38 -22.16 9.19
C GLY A 123 -0.47 -21.60 8.10
N GLN A 124 0.09 -20.42 8.37
CA GLN A 124 1.27 -19.89 7.67
C GLN A 124 2.37 -19.54 8.65
N ARG A 125 3.61 -19.98 8.39
CA ARG A 125 4.81 -19.51 9.07
C ARG A 125 5.36 -18.28 8.36
N VAL A 126 5.92 -17.34 9.12
CA VAL A 126 6.59 -16.15 8.58
C VAL A 126 8.01 -16.51 8.19
N VAL A 127 8.40 -16.21 6.95
CA VAL A 127 9.74 -16.41 6.39
C VAL A 127 10.33 -15.07 6.00
N LEU A 128 11.62 -14.87 6.29
CA LEU A 128 12.39 -13.69 5.90
C LEU A 128 13.35 -14.07 4.77
N PHE A 129 13.30 -13.34 3.66
CA PHE A 129 14.27 -13.44 2.58
C PHE A 129 15.21 -12.24 2.66
N LEU A 130 16.52 -12.51 2.58
CA LEU A 130 17.56 -11.50 2.55
C LEU A 130 18.19 -11.50 1.16
N GLU A 131 18.32 -10.32 0.55
CA GLU A 131 19.10 -10.19 -0.68
C GLU A 131 20.61 -10.30 -0.35
N PRO A 132 21.40 -11.06 -1.16
CA PRO A 132 22.83 -11.28 -0.92
C PRO A 132 23.66 -10.01 -0.74
#